data_AF-A0AA39CAX7-F1
#
_entry.id   AF-A0AA39CAX7-F1
#
_cell.length_a   1.000
_cell.length_b   1.000
_cell.length_c   1.000
_cell.angle_alpha   90.00
_cell.angle_beta   90.00
_cell.angle_gamma   90.00
#
_symmetry.space_group_name_H-M   'P 1'
#
loop_
_entity.id
_entity.type
_entity.pdbx_description
1 polymer ?
#
loop_
_entity_poly.entity_id
_entity_poly.type
_entity_poly.pdbx_seq_one_letter_code
_entity_poly.pdbx_strand_id
1 'polypeptide(L)'
;MKITISVRLSFSKFIDVGETLRYVPHPNDKNKTLLKQEAIVTVQGAPLASYMEDLLTKKISFNAGMGRQAVEWVIKLDAEMKDIANTAVKSTDELLSQTRRQIDDITNKTKRGMDDLQHAAKKSLDEIHTFTAPPSPQAMPKL
;
A
#
# COMPACT_ATOMS: atom_id res chain seq x y z
N MET A 1 5.33 -21.54 14.76
CA MET A 1 6.79 -21.66 14.50
C MET A 1 7.53 -21.36 15.80
N LYS A 2 8.51 -22.17 16.19
CA LYS A 2 9.33 -21.96 17.39
C LYS A 2 10.78 -21.76 16.94
N ILE A 3 11.36 -20.61 17.27
CA ILE A 3 12.76 -20.30 16.94
C ILE A 3 13.52 -20.09 18.24
N THR A 4 14.75 -20.61 18.30
CA THR A 4 15.64 -20.39 19.43
C THR A 4 17.03 -20.10 18.89
N ILE A 5 17.59 -18.98 19.32
CA ILE A 5 18.92 -18.52 18.94
C ILE A 5 19.70 -18.36 20.23
N SER A 6 20.87 -18.99 20.30
CA SER A 6 21.76 -18.87 21.45
C SER A 6 23.12 -18.42 20.98
N VAL A 7 23.67 -17.42 21.66
CA VAL A 7 24.99 -16.85 21.41
C VAL A 7 25.78 -16.92 22.71
N ARG A 8 27.06 -17.27 22.62
CA ARG A 8 27.98 -17.22 23.75
C ARG A 8 29.18 -16.37 23.39
N LEU A 9 29.60 -15.53 24.33
CA LEU A 9 30.76 -14.66 24.21
C LEU A 9 31.59 -14.77 25.49
N SER A 10 32.85 -15.16 25.35
CA SER A 10 33.80 -15.26 26.46
C SER A 10 34.90 -14.20 26.32
N PHE A 11 35.30 -13.59 27.43
CA PHE A 11 36.48 -12.72 27.50
C PHE A 11 37.49 -13.28 28.50
N SER A 12 38.56 -13.87 27.94
CA SER A 12 39.58 -14.58 28.72
C SER A 12 38.96 -15.67 29.62
N LYS A 13 39.64 -16.00 30.72
CA LYS A 13 39.16 -16.92 31.77
C LYS A 13 38.23 -16.26 32.79
N PHE A 14 37.95 -14.97 32.65
CA PHE A 14 37.29 -14.20 33.70
C PHE A 14 35.81 -13.98 33.45
N ILE A 15 35.36 -13.94 32.19
CA ILE A 15 33.98 -13.60 31.84
C ILE A 15 33.45 -14.57 30.78
N ASP A 16 32.27 -15.13 31.03
CA ASP A 16 31.44 -15.83 30.04
C ASP A 16 30.04 -15.23 30.04
N VAL A 17 29.53 -14.89 28.86
CA VAL A 17 28.18 -14.39 28.66
C VAL A 17 27.46 -15.31 27.68
N GLY A 18 26.39 -15.95 28.13
CA GLY A 18 25.49 -16.73 27.29
C GLY A 18 24.15 -16.00 27.15
N GLU A 19 23.73 -15.72 25.93
CA GLU A 19 22.44 -15.10 25.63
C GLU A 19 21.58 -16.05 24.80
N THR A 20 20.30 -16.17 25.14
CA THR A 20 19.32 -16.99 24.42
C THR A 20 18.05 -16.22 24.17
N LEU A 21 17.65 -16.14 22.90
CA LEU A 21 16.39 -15.57 22.43
C LEU A 21 15.49 -16.69 21.96
N ARG A 22 14.22 -16.66 22.37
CA ARG A 22 13.21 -17.64 22.01
C ARG A 22 11.95 -16.95 21.53
N TYR A 23 11.55 -17.27 20.31
CA TYR A 23 10.28 -16.83 19.73
C TYR A 23 9.28 -17.98 19.76
N VAL A 24 8.12 -17.74 20.36
CA VAL A 24 7.00 -18.69 20.43
C VAL A 24 5.68 -17.99 20.10
N PRO A 25 4.68 -18.69 19.53
CA PRO A 25 3.35 -18.13 19.36
C PRO A 25 2.76 -17.70 20.70
N HIS A 26 2.00 -16.60 20.71
CA HIS A 26 1.32 -16.14 21.92
C HIS A 26 0.19 -17.12 22.30
N PRO A 27 0.07 -17.56 23.56
CA PRO A 27 -0.86 -18.63 23.96
C PRO A 27 -2.33 -18.29 23.72
N ASN A 28 -2.67 -17.00 23.83
CA ASN A 28 -4.05 -16.52 23.72
C ASN A 28 -4.33 -15.75 22.42
N ASP A 29 -3.31 -15.46 21.60
CA ASP A 29 -3.46 -14.58 20.42
C ASP A 29 -2.67 -15.15 19.25
N LYS A 30 -3.37 -15.65 18.24
CA LYS A 30 -2.74 -16.30 17.09
C LYS A 30 -1.93 -15.34 16.21
N ASN A 31 -2.17 -14.03 16.33
CA ASN A 31 -1.50 -13.01 15.52
C ASN A 31 -0.27 -12.41 16.21
N LYS A 32 0.07 -12.87 17.41
CA LYS A 32 1.22 -12.37 18.17
C LYS A 32 2.27 -13.44 18.39
N THR A 33 3.51 -12.97 18.50
CA THR A 33 4.66 -13.79 18.87
C THR A 33 5.21 -13.25 20.19
N LEU A 34 5.50 -14.15 21.12
CA LEU A 34 6.23 -13.85 22.35
C LEU A 34 7.72 -14.05 22.13
N LEU A 35 8.49 -13.01 22.43
CA LEU A 35 9.95 -13.08 22.55
C LEU A 35 10.32 -13.21 24.02
N LYS A 36 11.03 -14.30 24.36
CA LYS A 36 11.71 -14.46 25.65
C LYS A 36 13.22 -14.33 25.43
N GLN A 37 13.86 -13.44 26.18
CA GLN A 37 15.30 -13.20 26.10
C GLN A 37 15.91 -13.41 27.48
N GLU A 38 16.91 -14.27 27.55
CA GLU A 38 17.59 -14.67 28.79
C GLU A 38 19.09 -14.51 28.57
N ALA A 39 19.77 -13.85 29.50
CA ALA A 39 21.22 -13.69 29.48
C ALA A 39 21.80 -14.15 30.82
N ILE A 40 22.85 -14.96 30.73
CA ILE A 40 23.60 -15.48 31.86
C ILE A 40 25.00 -14.88 31.78
N VAL A 41 25.36 -14.12 32.81
CA VAL A 41 26.69 -13.52 32.94
C VAL A 41 27.41 -14.27 34.05
N THR A 42 28.59 -14.79 33.75
CA THR A 42 29.47 -15.44 34.72
C THR A 42 30.76 -14.64 34.79
N VAL A 43 31.09 -14.11 35.97
CA VAL A 43 32.37 -13.45 36.23
C VAL A 43 33.11 -14.22 37.33
N GLN A 44 34.32 -14.68 37.05
CA GLN A 44 35.11 -15.48 38.00
C GLN A 44 36.55 -15.02 38.01
N GLY A 45 37.19 -15.03 39.18
CA GLY A 45 38.63 -14.79 39.31
C GLY A 45 39.10 -13.38 38.98
N ALA A 46 38.20 -12.42 38.79
CA ALA A 46 38.52 -11.01 38.55
C ALA A 46 38.31 -10.16 39.82
N PRO A 47 39.19 -9.19 40.11
CA PRO A 47 38.89 -8.13 41.07
C PRO A 47 37.62 -7.38 40.65
N LEU A 48 36.82 -6.90 41.62
CA LEU A 48 35.58 -6.15 41.36
C LEU A 48 34.52 -6.93 40.56
N ALA A 49 34.48 -8.27 40.69
CA ALA A 49 33.53 -9.13 39.96
C ALA A 49 32.08 -8.59 39.98
N SER A 50 31.58 -8.20 41.16
CA SER A 50 30.22 -7.66 41.30
C SER A 50 29.98 -6.38 40.49
N TYR A 51 30.97 -5.49 40.40
CA TYR A 51 30.86 -4.28 39.57
C TYR A 51 30.78 -4.63 38.09
N MET A 52 31.58 -5.62 37.65
CA MET A 52 31.55 -6.10 36.27
C MET A 52 30.24 -6.80 35.94
N GLU A 53 29.72 -7.63 36.84
CA GLU A 53 28.40 -8.27 36.71
C GLU A 53 27.29 -7.22 36.55
N ASP A 54 27.29 -6.19 37.40
CA ASP A 54 26.32 -5.08 37.32
C ASP A 54 26.43 -4.32 36.00
N LEU A 55 27.66 -4.00 35.57
CA LEU A 55 27.91 -3.26 34.34
C LEU A 55 27.42 -4.05 33.11
N LEU A 56 27.79 -5.33 33.02
CA LEU A 56 27.38 -6.21 31.92
C LEU A 56 25.87 -6.40 31.91
N THR A 57 25.27 -6.67 33.07
CA THR A 57 23.82 -6.84 33.20
C THR A 57 23.06 -5.58 32.77
N LYS A 58 23.49 -4.40 33.20
CA LYS A 58 22.91 -3.12 32.76
C LYS A 58 23.01 -2.95 31.25
N LYS A 59 24.16 -3.26 30.65
CA LYS A 59 24.36 -3.10 29.21
C LYS A 59 23.50 -4.07 28.39
N ILE A 60 23.42 -5.33 28.81
CA ILE A 60 22.58 -6.34 28.17
C ILE A 60 21.11 -5.96 28.27
N SER A 61 20.64 -5.54 29.45
CA SER A 61 19.25 -5.10 29.66
C SER A 61 18.90 -3.89 28.79
N PHE A 62 19.80 -2.89 28.73
CA PHE A 62 19.63 -1.73 27.85
C PHE A 62 19.53 -2.14 26.38
N ASN A 63 20.46 -2.99 25.90
CA ASN A 63 20.46 -3.46 24.53
C ASN A 63 19.22 -4.30 24.20
N ALA A 64 18.75 -5.13 25.13
CA ALA A 64 17.50 -5.87 24.99
C ALA A 64 16.29 -4.93 24.81
N GLY A 65 16.25 -3.83 25.56
CA GLY A 65 15.23 -2.78 25.42
C GLY A 65 15.28 -2.10 24.06
N MET A 66 16.47 -1.78 23.56
CA MET A 66 16.65 -1.19 22.22
C MET A 66 16.28 -2.18 21.12
N GLY A 67 16.69 -3.45 21.23
CA GLY A 67 16.36 -4.50 20.27
C GLY A 67 14.86 -4.71 20.13
N ARG A 68 14.11 -4.72 21.25
CA ARG A 68 12.64 -4.79 21.22
C ARG A 68 12.03 -3.60 20.46
N GLN A 69 12.44 -2.38 20.78
CA GLN A 69 11.94 -1.18 20.10
C GLN A 69 12.24 -1.20 18.60
N ALA A 70 13.44 -1.63 18.21
CA ALA A 70 13.81 -1.74 16.81
C ALA A 70 12.94 -2.75 16.06
N VAL A 71 12.69 -3.93 16.63
CA VAL A 71 11.83 -4.94 16.03
C VAL A 71 10.38 -4.45 15.89
N GLU A 72 9.82 -3.86 16.94
CA GLU A 72 8.47 -3.28 16.89
C GLU A 72 8.36 -2.16 15.85
N TRP A 73 9.39 -1.33 15.72
CA TRP A 73 9.44 -0.28 14.71
C TRP A 73 9.41 -0.86 13.29
N VAL A 74 10.19 -1.92 13.01
CA VAL A 74 10.18 -2.59 11.71
C VAL A 74 8.82 -3.23 11.42
N ILE A 75 8.18 -3.86 12.42
CA ILE A 75 6.84 -4.45 12.26
C ILE A 75 5.82 -3.37 11.91
N LYS A 76 5.86 -2.22 12.59
CA LYS A 76 5.00 -1.09 12.29
C LYS A 76 5.23 -0.57 10.86
N LEU A 77 6.49 -0.46 10.44
CA LEU A 77 6.85 -0.01 9.10
C LEU A 77 6.32 -0.95 8.00
N ASP A 78 6.36 -2.27 8.20
CA ASP A 78 5.76 -3.24 7.27
C ASP A 78 4.24 -3.05 7.13
N ALA A 79 3.55 -2.77 8.25
CA ALA A 79 2.12 -2.50 8.23
C ALA A 79 1.79 -1.19 7.50
N GLU A 80 2.54 -0.12 7.76
CA GLU A 80 2.37 1.17 7.08
C GLU A 80 2.65 1.06 5.58
N MET A 81 3.68 0.31 5.18
CA MET A 81 4.01 0.09 3.77
C MET A 81 2.90 -0.67 3.03
N LYS A 82 2.30 -1.68 3.66
CA LYS A 82 1.13 -2.39 3.10
C LYS A 82 -0.07 -1.48 2.92
N ASP A 83 -0.31 -0.58 3.86
CA ASP A 83 -1.41 0.39 3.77
C ASP A 83 -1.22 1.39 2.62
N ILE A 84 0.01 1.88 2.44
CA ILE A 84 0.37 2.74 1.29
C ILE A 84 0.15 2.02 -0.03
N ALA A 85 0.61 0.77 -0.15
CA ALA A 85 0.42 -0.03 -1.36
C ALA A 85 -1.06 -0.22 -1.68
N ASN A 86 -1.89 -0.55 -0.68
CA ASN A 86 -3.33 -0.68 -0.86
C ASN A 86 -4.00 0.63 -1.28
N THR A 87 -3.56 1.75 -0.72
CA THR A 87 -4.09 3.08 -1.06
C THR A 87 -3.72 3.47 -2.48
N ALA A 88 -2.49 3.22 -2.92
CA ALA A 88 -2.04 3.49 -4.29
C ALA A 88 -2.83 2.66 -5.32
N VAL A 89 -3.10 1.38 -5.03
CA VAL A 89 -3.93 0.51 -5.89
C VAL A 89 -5.34 1.07 -6.01
N LYS A 90 -6.00 1.38 -4.88
CA LYS A 90 -7.35 1.96 -4.88
C LYS A 90 -7.42 3.28 -5.64
N SER A 91 -6.45 4.17 -5.43
CA SER A 91 -6.38 5.45 -6.12
C SER A 91 -6.21 5.27 -7.64
N THR A 92 -5.40 4.29 -8.06
CA THR A 92 -5.22 3.97 -9.48
C THR A 92 -6.52 3.43 -10.09
N ASP A 93 -7.21 2.52 -9.40
CA ASP A 93 -8.50 1.99 -9.84
C ASP A 93 -9.57 3.09 -9.96
N GLU A 94 -9.62 4.00 -8.99
CA GLU A 94 -10.50 5.16 -9.02
C GLU A 94 -10.19 6.06 -10.23
N LEU A 95 -8.91 6.40 -10.45
CA LEU A 95 -8.48 7.19 -11.61
C LEU A 95 -8.84 6.50 -12.93
N LEU A 96 -8.56 5.20 -13.07
CA LEU A 96 -8.91 4.42 -14.26
C LEU A 96 -10.42 4.42 -14.51
N SER A 97 -11.22 4.26 -13.44
CA SER A 97 -12.67 4.28 -13.54
C SER A 97 -13.20 5.66 -13.97
N GLN A 98 -12.60 6.74 -13.47
CA GLN A 98 -12.94 8.12 -13.84
C GLN A 98 -12.58 8.40 -15.30
N THR A 99 -11.36 8.03 -15.73
CA THR A 99 -10.93 8.19 -17.12
C THR A 99 -11.83 7.41 -18.08
N ARG A 100 -12.22 6.17 -17.74
CA ARG A 100 -13.14 5.37 -18.55
C ARG A 100 -14.49 6.08 -18.73
N ARG A 101 -15.08 6.60 -17.65
CA ARG A 101 -16.34 7.36 -17.70
C ARG A 101 -16.22 8.62 -18.56
N GLN A 102 -15.11 9.36 -18.43
CA GLN A 102 -14.87 10.56 -19.24
C GLN A 102 -14.76 10.24 -20.73
N ILE A 103 -14.11 9.12 -21.10
CA ILE A 103 -14.04 8.67 -22.50
C ILE A 103 -15.42 8.25 -23.02
N ASP A 104 -16.21 7.55 -22.21
CA ASP A 104 -17.59 7.18 -22.55
C ASP A 104 -18.44 8.45 -22.80
N ASP A 105 -18.30 9.46 -21.95
CA ASP A 105 -18.98 10.75 -22.09
C ASP A 105 -18.56 11.51 -23.35
N ILE A 106 -17.26 11.56 -23.65
CA ILE A 106 -16.74 12.19 -24.87
C ILE A 106 -17.31 11.47 -26.10
N THR A 107 -17.26 10.14 -26.11
CA THR A 107 -17.77 9.32 -27.21
C THR A 107 -19.26 9.58 -27.45
N ASN A 108 -20.05 9.64 -26.38
CA ASN A 108 -21.48 9.96 -26.46
C ASN A 108 -21.74 11.38 -26.97
N LYS A 109 -20.96 12.37 -26.52
CA LYS A 109 -21.07 13.77 -27.01
C LYS A 109 -20.70 13.87 -28.48
N THR A 110 -19.63 13.22 -28.92
CA THR A 110 -19.21 13.20 -30.34
C THR A 110 -20.26 12.53 -31.21
N LYS A 111 -20.85 11.40 -30.77
CA LYS A 111 -21.93 10.74 -31.51
C LYS A 111 -23.12 11.66 -31.72
N ARG A 112 -23.62 12.30 -30.64
CA ARG A 112 -24.73 13.27 -30.75
C ARG A 112 -24.39 14.45 -31.65
N GLY A 113 -23.21 15.04 -31.48
CA GLY A 113 -22.77 16.15 -32.34
C GLY A 113 -22.70 15.78 -33.82
N MET A 114 -22.28 14.54 -34.15
CA MET A 114 -22.28 14.03 -35.52
C MET A 114 -23.72 13.84 -36.04
N ASP A 115 -24.62 13.28 -35.23
CA ASP A 115 -26.03 13.10 -35.60
C ASP A 115 -26.70 14.46 -35.86
N ASP A 116 -26.44 15.47 -35.01
CA ASP A 116 -26.95 16.83 -35.15
C ASP A 116 -26.41 17.52 -36.42
N LEU A 117 -25.10 17.37 -36.71
CA LEU A 117 -24.48 17.88 -37.93
C LEU A 117 -25.05 17.23 -39.19
N GLN A 118 -25.25 15.91 -39.17
CA GLN A 118 -25.88 15.20 -40.28
C GLN A 118 -27.31 15.68 -40.52
N HIS A 119 -28.07 15.87 -39.46
CA HIS A 119 -29.44 16.37 -39.55
C HIS A 119 -29.49 17.80 -40.11
N ALA A 120 -28.62 18.69 -39.62
CA ALA A 120 -28.53 20.06 -40.12
C ALA A 120 -28.13 20.11 -41.60
N ALA A 121 -27.15 19.29 -42.01
CA ALA A 121 -26.72 19.20 -43.41
C ALA A 121 -27.84 18.70 -44.32
N LYS A 122 -28.57 17.64 -43.94
CA LYS A 122 -29.73 17.14 -44.69
C LYS A 122 -30.79 18.22 -44.86
N LYS A 123 -31.17 18.89 -43.77
CA LYS A 123 -32.17 19.96 -43.80
C LYS A 123 -31.77 21.10 -44.74
N SER A 124 -30.51 21.54 -44.70
CA SER A 124 -30.01 22.59 -45.61
C SER A 124 -30.06 22.16 -47.09
N LEU A 125 -29.79 20.88 -47.37
CA LEU A 125 -29.85 20.32 -48.72
C LEU A 125 -31.30 20.26 -49.24
N ASP A 126 -32.24 19.85 -48.39
CA ASP A 126 -33.68 19.85 -48.71
C ASP A 126 -34.21 21.27 -48.99
N GLU A 127 -33.77 22.27 -48.22
CA GLU A 127 -34.12 23.68 -48.46
C GLU A 127 -33.60 24.16 -49.84
N ILE A 128 -32.37 23.84 -50.22
CA ILE A 128 -31.81 24.18 -51.55
C ILE A 128 -32.59 23.50 -52.68
N HIS A 129 -32.98 22.23 -52.51
CA HIS A 129 -33.81 21.52 -53.50
C HIS A 129 -35.20 22.14 -53.66
N THR A 130 -35.78 22.64 -52.58
CA THR A 130 -37.10 23.28 -52.61
C THR A 130 -37.10 24.58 -53.41
N PHE A 131 -36.01 25.36 -53.38
CA PHE A 131 -35.86 26.57 -54.21
C PHE A 131 -35.57 26.31 -55.69
N THR A 132 -35.16 25.09 -56.06
CA THR A 132 -34.82 24.72 -57.44
C THR A 132 -35.90 23.86 -58.12
N ALA A 133 -36.97 23.51 -57.41
CA ALA A 133 -38.11 22.80 -57.98
C ALA A 133 -39.00 23.74 -58.84
N PRO A 134 -39.36 23.35 -60.09
CA PRO A 134 -40.17 24.18 -60.96
C PRO A 134 -41.61 24.31 -60.41
N PRO A 135 -42.26 25.48 -60.56
CA PRO A 135 -43.63 25.68 -60.08
C PRO A 135 -44.59 24.73 -60.81
N SER A 136 -45.41 24.01 -60.03
CA SER A 136 -46.46 23.13 -60.53
C SER A 136 -47.47 23.91 -61.38
N PRO A 137 -47.90 23.42 -62.56
CA PRO A 137 -48.85 24.14 -63.41
C PRO A 137 -50.21 24.25 -62.70
N GLN A 138 -50.59 25.46 -62.28
CA GLN A 138 -51.95 25.72 -61.84
C GLN A 138 -52.88 25.63 -63.06
N ALA A 139 -53.75 24.63 -63.06
CA ALA A 139 -54.81 24.49 -64.05
C ALA A 139 -55.79 25.68 -63.90
N MET A 140 -55.90 26.50 -64.96
CA MET A 140 -56.93 27.53 -65.07
C MET A 140 -58.33 26.90 -65.11
N PRO A 141 -59.31 27.38 -64.33
CA PRO A 141 -60.70 26.99 -64.50
C PRO A 141 -61.26 27.57 -65.81
N LYS A 142 -61.86 26.71 -66.64
CA LYS A 142 -62.61 27.14 -67.83
C LYS A 142 -64.00 27.63 -67.42
N LEU A 143 -64.27 28.93 -67.51
CA LEU A 143 -65.05 29.59 -68.58
C LEU A 143 -65.22 31.08 -68.23
#